data_AF-A0A1T4YA14-F1
#
_entry.id   AF-A0A1T4YA14-F1
#
_cell.length_a   1.000
_cell.length_b   1.000
_cell.length_c   1.000
_cell.angle_alpha   90.00
_cell.angle_beta   90.00
_cell.angle_gamma   90.00
#
_symmetry.space_group_name_H-M   'P 1'
#
loop_
_entity.id
_entity.type
_entity.pdbx_description
1 polymer ?
#
loop_
_entity_poly.entity_id
_entity_poly.type
_entity_poly.pdbx_seq_one_letter_code
_entity_poly.pdbx_strand_id
1 'polypeptide(L)'
;MRKNILSPQVFDPNRLESTFSTGVNPPTQKPKMTWLTFALLTVLSWGVYGILLHKARSLMPMGPETPNAGLKAFLFVCVAYALIGVIAAFVLKARGTNWSFAGPDGNGIPMSLIAGLAGALGAFTLVLALGAAATPIAKGGGGFGLAAAAAVMPIVFAGAPIVNTVVAMFVHPPEGGWAKLPPLFIVGCFLAAGGAFLVAKFAPSNRGGSSHAPAKPQAEAPAANP
;
A
#
# COMPACT_ATOMS: atom_id res chain seq x y z
N MET A 1 -79.30 29.98 17.09
CA MET A 1 -79.19 28.78 17.97
C MET A 1 -79.67 27.54 17.22
N ARG A 2 -78.76 26.66 16.79
CA ARG A 2 -79.09 25.26 16.46
C ARG A 2 -77.93 24.37 16.92
N LYS A 3 -78.27 23.40 17.76
CA LYS A 3 -77.45 22.27 18.23
C LYS A 3 -77.09 21.40 17.02
N ASN A 4 -75.92 20.78 17.02
CA ASN A 4 -75.81 19.41 16.51
C ASN A 4 -74.77 18.60 17.30
N ILE A 5 -75.30 17.52 17.85
CA ILE A 5 -74.67 16.48 18.64
C ILE A 5 -74.21 15.39 17.66
N LEU A 6 -72.99 14.88 17.89
CA LEU A 6 -72.41 13.56 17.58
C LEU A 6 -72.73 12.87 16.24
N SER A 7 -71.68 12.58 15.48
CA SER A 7 -71.59 11.39 14.62
C SER A 7 -70.52 10.42 15.16
N PRO A 8 -70.67 9.10 14.99
CA PRO A 8 -69.92 8.09 15.72
C PRO A 8 -68.49 7.92 15.18
N GLN A 9 -67.53 7.74 16.09
CA GLN A 9 -66.16 7.34 15.78
C GLN A 9 -66.19 5.95 15.11
N VAL A 10 -66.03 5.93 13.79
CA VAL A 10 -65.83 4.69 13.02
C VAL A 10 -64.53 4.05 13.52
N PHE A 11 -64.64 2.85 14.06
CA PHE A 11 -63.51 2.02 14.46
C PHE A 11 -62.69 1.68 13.21
N ASP A 12 -61.49 2.26 13.10
CA ASP A 12 -60.54 1.98 12.02
C ASP A 12 -59.49 0.96 12.52
N PRO A 13 -59.60 -0.32 12.11
CA PRO A 13 -58.67 -1.37 12.53
C PRO A 13 -57.23 -1.13 12.03
N ASN A 14 -57.02 -0.26 11.03
CA ASN A 14 -55.68 0.02 10.50
C ASN A 14 -54.87 1.00 11.37
N ARG A 15 -55.52 1.70 12.31
CA ARG A 15 -54.82 2.63 13.20
C ARG A 15 -54.00 1.91 14.28
N LEU A 16 -54.35 0.66 14.59
CA LEU A 16 -53.70 -0.15 15.63
C LEU A 16 -52.38 -0.78 15.16
N GLU A 17 -52.19 -0.99 13.85
CA GLU A 17 -50.92 -1.51 13.32
C GLU A 17 -49.76 -0.49 13.42
N SER A 18 -50.08 0.81 13.45
CA SER A 18 -49.07 1.86 13.60
C SER A 18 -48.45 1.95 15.00
N THR A 19 -49.05 1.29 16.00
CA THR A 19 -48.64 1.40 17.42
C THR A 19 -47.75 0.22 17.87
N PHE A 20 -47.54 -0.80 17.03
CA PHE A 20 -46.70 -1.97 17.34
C PHE A 20 -45.48 -2.12 16.43
N SER A 21 -44.95 -1.01 15.90
CA SER A 21 -43.56 -0.99 15.44
C SER A 21 -42.67 -1.01 16.69
N THR A 22 -42.36 -2.22 17.15
CA THR A 22 -41.39 -2.47 18.21
C THR A 22 -40.11 -1.73 17.88
N GLY A 23 -39.76 -0.75 18.72
CA GLY A 23 -38.55 0.05 18.64
C GLY A 23 -37.30 -0.77 18.91
N VAL A 24 -37.00 -1.72 18.03
CA VAL A 24 -35.65 -2.25 17.89
C VAL A 24 -34.90 -1.24 17.04
N ASN A 25 -34.29 -0.25 17.70
CA ASN A 25 -33.20 0.49 17.06
C ASN A 25 -32.19 -0.56 16.57
N PRO A 26 -31.82 -0.58 15.27
CA PRO A 26 -30.79 -1.47 14.81
C PRO A 26 -29.53 -1.21 15.65
N PRO A 27 -28.79 -2.26 16.06
CA PRO A 27 -27.56 -2.07 16.82
C PRO A 27 -26.69 -1.09 16.04
N THR A 28 -26.32 0.03 16.67
CA THR A 28 -25.39 1.01 16.12
C THR A 28 -24.16 0.25 15.63
N GLN A 29 -24.06 0.02 14.32
CA GLN A 29 -22.91 -0.62 13.73
C GLN A 29 -21.74 0.30 14.00
N LYS A 30 -20.82 -0.13 14.88
CA LYS A 30 -19.53 0.55 15.03
C LYS A 30 -18.94 0.68 13.61
N PRO A 31 -18.64 1.89 13.14
CA PRO A 31 -18.08 2.06 11.81
C PRO A 31 -16.76 1.26 11.76
N LYS A 32 -16.76 0.18 10.97
CA LYS A 32 -15.53 -0.56 10.71
C LYS A 32 -14.66 0.38 9.87
N MET A 33 -13.50 0.76 10.41
CA MET A 33 -12.54 1.65 9.75
C MET A 33 -11.82 0.91 8.61
N THR A 34 -12.59 0.45 7.62
CA THR A 34 -12.14 -0.39 6.51
C THR A 34 -10.99 0.26 5.73
N TRP A 35 -10.99 1.59 5.61
CA TRP A 35 -9.90 2.34 4.98
C TRP A 35 -8.57 2.15 5.73
N LEU A 36 -8.58 2.13 7.07
CA LEU A 36 -7.38 1.97 7.88
C LEU A 36 -6.82 0.56 7.72
N THR A 37 -7.70 -0.45 7.67
CA THR A 37 -7.29 -1.83 7.39
C THR A 37 -6.58 -1.93 6.04
N PHE A 38 -7.12 -1.32 4.97
CA PHE A 38 -6.47 -1.33 3.66
C PHE A 38 -5.15 -0.54 3.64
N ALA A 39 -5.06 0.56 4.37
CA ALA A 39 -3.81 1.31 4.52
C ALA A 39 -2.73 0.48 5.22
N LEU A 40 -3.06 -0.19 6.33
CA LEU A 40 -2.14 -1.06 7.06
C LEU A 40 -1.74 -2.29 6.23
N LEU A 41 -2.67 -2.87 5.47
CA LEU A 41 -2.37 -3.97 4.55
C LEU A 41 -1.43 -3.51 3.42
N THR A 42 -1.57 -2.27 2.97
CA THR A 42 -0.65 -1.66 2.00
C THR A 42 0.75 -1.54 2.60
N VAL A 43 0.87 -1.01 3.81
CA VAL A 43 2.17 -0.92 4.53
C VAL A 43 2.81 -2.30 4.69
N LEU A 44 2.02 -3.29 5.11
CA LEU A 44 2.49 -4.68 5.25
C LEU A 44 2.99 -5.23 3.90
N SER A 45 2.18 -5.12 2.85
CA SER A 45 2.48 -5.67 1.53
C SER A 45 3.75 -5.03 0.94
N TRP A 46 3.85 -3.71 1.03
CA TRP A 46 5.00 -2.95 0.54
C TRP A 46 6.27 -3.18 1.39
N GLY A 47 6.13 -3.36 2.71
CA GLY A 47 7.25 -3.69 3.59
C GLY A 47 7.85 -5.07 3.28
N VAL A 48 6.99 -6.09 3.10
CA VAL A 48 7.42 -7.45 2.72
C VAL A 48 7.98 -7.48 1.30
N TYR A 49 7.37 -6.72 0.38
CA TYR A 49 7.77 -6.63 -1.02
C TYR A 49 9.27 -6.32 -1.19
N GLY A 50 9.81 -5.35 -0.45
CA GLY A 50 11.23 -4.97 -0.57
C GLY A 50 12.21 -6.11 -0.29
N ILE A 51 11.92 -6.94 0.72
CA ILE A 51 12.74 -8.09 1.11
C ILE A 51 12.61 -9.20 0.08
N LEU A 52 11.38 -9.51 -0.33
CA LEU A 52 11.12 -10.53 -1.36
C LEU A 52 11.78 -10.17 -2.68
N LEU A 53 11.77 -8.89 -3.06
CA LEU A 53 12.34 -8.40 -4.31
C LEU A 53 13.86 -8.40 -4.30
N HIS A 54 14.48 -8.01 -3.17
CA HIS A 54 15.93 -8.15 -2.98
C HIS A 54 16.35 -9.63 -3.10
N LYS A 55 15.60 -10.53 -2.44
CA LYS A 55 15.83 -11.98 -2.53
C LYS A 55 15.63 -12.49 -3.97
N ALA A 56 14.53 -12.14 -4.63
CA ALA A 56 14.26 -12.54 -6.01
C ALA A 56 15.40 -12.12 -6.94
N ARG A 57 15.92 -10.89 -6.78
CA ARG A 57 17.09 -10.41 -7.53
C ARG A 57 18.35 -11.21 -7.23
N SER A 58 18.62 -11.52 -5.96
CA SER A 58 19.80 -12.30 -5.55
C SER A 58 19.80 -13.74 -6.06
N LEU A 59 18.63 -14.29 -6.39
CA LEU A 59 18.45 -15.63 -6.94
C LEU A 59 18.50 -15.66 -8.49
N MET A 60 18.60 -14.50 -9.14
CA MET A 60 18.77 -14.43 -10.59
C MET A 60 20.19 -14.86 -11.00
N PRO A 61 20.39 -15.30 -12.26
CA PRO A 61 21.69 -15.74 -12.74
C PRO A 61 22.79 -14.70 -12.50
N MET A 62 23.83 -15.12 -11.79
CA MET A 62 25.01 -14.32 -11.47
C MET A 62 26.09 -14.50 -12.53
N GLY A 63 27.02 -13.54 -12.62
CA GLY A 63 28.08 -13.51 -13.65
C GLY A 63 27.82 -12.42 -14.71
N PRO A 64 28.01 -12.68 -16.01
CA PRO A 64 27.76 -11.70 -17.07
C PRO A 64 26.32 -11.12 -17.05
N GLU A 65 25.37 -11.90 -16.56
CA GLU A 65 23.93 -11.55 -16.48
C GLU A 65 23.52 -10.74 -15.24
N THR A 66 24.45 -10.48 -14.32
CA THR A 66 24.18 -9.73 -13.07
C THR A 66 23.53 -8.35 -13.32
N PRO A 67 23.91 -7.57 -14.35
CA PRO A 67 23.24 -6.31 -14.65
C PRO A 67 21.74 -6.48 -14.95
N ASN A 68 21.36 -7.62 -15.55
CA ASN A 68 19.98 -7.92 -15.96
C ASN A 68 19.13 -8.49 -14.83
N ALA A 69 19.71 -8.89 -13.69
CA ALA A 69 18.99 -9.50 -12.57
C ALA A 69 17.81 -8.64 -12.07
N GLY A 70 17.99 -7.32 -12.05
CA GLY A 70 16.93 -6.39 -11.67
C GLY A 70 15.78 -6.35 -12.67
N LEU A 71 16.09 -6.25 -13.96
CA LEU A 71 15.09 -6.26 -15.02
C LEU A 71 14.31 -7.56 -15.06
N LYS A 72 14.99 -8.70 -14.89
CA LYS A 72 14.36 -10.03 -14.80
C LYS A 72 13.40 -10.12 -13.61
N ALA A 73 13.79 -9.64 -12.43
CA ALA A 73 12.90 -9.60 -11.27
C ALA A 73 11.71 -8.65 -11.49
N PHE A 74 11.95 -7.46 -12.04
CA PHE A 74 10.91 -6.48 -12.32
C PHE A 74 9.88 -6.97 -13.36
N LEU A 75 10.31 -7.73 -14.37
CA LEU A 75 9.41 -8.33 -15.36
C LEU A 75 8.28 -9.14 -14.69
N PHE A 76 8.62 -9.97 -13.70
CA PHE A 76 7.62 -10.75 -12.97
C PHE A 76 6.74 -9.89 -12.03
N VAL A 77 7.23 -8.73 -11.58
CA VAL A 77 6.39 -7.73 -10.90
C VAL A 77 5.33 -7.18 -11.86
N CYS A 78 5.71 -6.85 -13.09
CA CYS A 78 4.77 -6.39 -14.12
C CYS A 78 3.73 -7.46 -14.47
N VAL A 79 4.15 -8.72 -14.59
CA VAL A 79 3.24 -9.86 -14.80
C VAL A 79 2.23 -9.96 -13.66
N ALA A 80 2.68 -9.83 -12.41
CA ALA A 80 1.78 -9.84 -11.26
C ALA A 80 0.77 -8.68 -11.29
N TYR A 81 1.19 -7.47 -11.69
CA TYR A 81 0.28 -6.32 -11.85
C TYR A 81 -0.78 -6.57 -12.92
N ALA A 82 -0.40 -7.17 -14.05
CA ALA A 82 -1.34 -7.56 -15.10
C ALA A 82 -2.38 -8.57 -14.60
N LEU A 83 -1.95 -9.59 -13.83
CA LEU A 83 -2.85 -10.58 -13.23
C LEU A 83 -3.85 -9.94 -12.25
N ILE A 84 -3.39 -9.02 -11.40
CA ILE A 84 -4.28 -8.26 -10.51
C ILE A 84 -5.27 -7.41 -11.30
N GLY A 85 -4.84 -6.81 -12.41
CA GLY A 85 -5.73 -6.08 -13.33
C GLY A 85 -6.84 -6.96 -13.91
N VAL A 86 -6.51 -8.18 -14.32
CA VAL A 86 -7.49 -9.17 -14.79
C VAL A 86 -8.48 -9.53 -13.67
N ILE A 87 -7.98 -9.80 -12.47
CA ILE A 87 -8.84 -10.09 -11.29
C ILE A 87 -9.77 -8.91 -11.00
N ALA A 88 -9.27 -7.67 -11.05
CA ALA A 88 -10.09 -6.48 -10.86
C ALA A 88 -11.22 -6.41 -11.90
N ALA A 89 -10.94 -6.68 -13.17
CA ALA A 89 -11.96 -6.72 -14.22
C ALA A 89 -13.05 -7.78 -13.95
N PHE A 90 -12.68 -8.98 -13.49
CA PHE A 90 -13.65 -9.99 -13.08
C PHE A 90 -14.50 -9.56 -11.88
N VAL A 91 -13.90 -8.91 -10.89
CA VAL A 91 -14.62 -8.37 -9.73
C VAL A 91 -15.60 -7.27 -10.17
N LEU A 92 -15.20 -6.38 -11.08
CA LEU A 92 -16.08 -5.35 -11.66
C LEU A 92 -17.27 -5.98 -12.38
N LYS A 93 -17.01 -7.01 -13.20
CA LYS A 93 -18.06 -7.77 -13.89
C LYS A 93 -19.02 -8.43 -12.91
N ALA A 94 -18.51 -9.08 -11.87
CA ALA A 94 -19.32 -9.74 -10.85
C ALA A 94 -20.18 -8.75 -10.04
N ARG A 95 -19.74 -7.49 -9.90
CA ARG A 95 -20.48 -6.42 -9.23
C ARG A 95 -21.52 -5.73 -10.12
N GLY A 96 -21.63 -6.10 -11.39
CA GLY A 96 -22.63 -5.54 -12.30
C GLY A 96 -22.44 -4.06 -12.61
N THR A 97 -21.20 -3.57 -12.63
CA THR A 97 -20.92 -2.16 -12.94
C THR A 97 -21.40 -1.77 -14.34
N ASN A 98 -21.79 -0.50 -14.52
CA ASN A 98 -22.22 0.06 -15.80
C ASN A 98 -21.05 0.39 -16.76
N TRP A 99 -19.80 0.10 -16.34
CA TRP A 99 -18.56 0.37 -17.10
C TRP A 99 -18.39 1.84 -17.53
N SER A 100 -19.09 2.76 -16.87
CA SER A 100 -18.86 4.19 -17.06
C SER A 100 -17.63 4.62 -16.26
N PHE A 101 -16.61 5.11 -16.95
CA PHE A 101 -15.38 5.59 -16.36
C PHE A 101 -15.29 7.14 -16.31
N ALA A 102 -16.34 7.81 -16.77
CA ALA A 102 -16.49 9.26 -16.71
C ALA A 102 -17.47 9.64 -15.59
N GLY A 103 -17.03 10.54 -14.73
CA GLY A 103 -17.86 11.23 -13.74
C GLY A 103 -18.20 12.66 -14.18
N PRO A 104 -18.92 13.42 -13.33
CA PRO A 104 -19.27 14.82 -13.59
C PRO A 104 -18.04 15.71 -13.87
N ASP A 105 -16.91 15.39 -13.24
CA ASP A 105 -15.66 16.16 -13.33
C ASP A 105 -14.67 15.63 -14.40
N GLY A 106 -15.07 14.62 -15.19
CA GLY A 106 -14.28 14.09 -16.31
C GLY A 106 -13.99 12.58 -16.27
N ASN A 107 -13.08 12.14 -17.12
CA ASN A 107 -12.70 10.74 -17.29
C ASN A 107 -11.55 10.34 -16.34
N GLY A 108 -11.76 9.31 -15.51
CA GLY A 108 -10.75 8.81 -14.58
C GLY A 108 -9.63 7.96 -15.22
N ILE A 109 -9.80 7.53 -16.48
CA ILE A 109 -8.85 6.64 -17.17
C ILE A 109 -7.45 7.25 -17.28
N PRO A 110 -7.26 8.49 -17.79
CA PRO A 110 -5.91 9.05 -17.96
C PRO A 110 -5.16 9.19 -16.63
N MET A 111 -5.84 9.65 -15.57
CA MET A 111 -5.23 9.80 -14.25
C MET A 111 -4.89 8.44 -13.62
N SER A 112 -5.73 7.42 -13.85
CA SER A 112 -5.45 6.06 -13.40
C SER A 112 -4.23 5.45 -14.10
N LEU A 113 -4.07 5.73 -15.41
CA LEU A 113 -2.89 5.28 -16.17
C LEU A 113 -1.62 6.01 -15.71
N ILE A 114 -1.67 7.33 -15.52
CA ILE A 114 -0.54 8.10 -15.00
C ILE A 114 -0.15 7.62 -13.59
N ALA A 115 -1.13 7.37 -12.72
CA ALA A 115 -0.88 6.81 -11.39
C ALA A 115 -0.25 5.41 -11.47
N GLY A 116 -0.73 4.56 -12.38
CA GLY A 116 -0.16 3.24 -12.64
C GLY A 116 1.28 3.30 -13.12
N LEU A 117 1.59 4.21 -14.06
CA LEU A 117 2.95 4.46 -14.54
C LEU A 117 3.87 4.98 -13.43
N ALA A 118 3.40 5.92 -12.61
CA ALA A 118 4.14 6.42 -11.46
C ALA A 118 4.48 5.29 -10.48
N GLY A 119 3.52 4.40 -10.19
CA GLY A 119 3.73 3.23 -9.36
C GLY A 119 4.72 2.22 -9.97
N ALA A 120 4.61 1.94 -11.27
CA ALA A 120 5.50 1.02 -11.99
C ALA A 120 6.95 1.56 -12.05
N LEU A 121 7.13 2.86 -12.29
CA LEU A 121 8.43 3.53 -12.24
C LEU A 121 9.03 3.52 -10.83
N GLY A 122 8.20 3.74 -9.81
CA GLY A 122 8.62 3.59 -8.41
C GLY A 122 9.12 2.19 -8.09
N ALA A 123 8.38 1.15 -8.49
CA ALA A 123 8.79 -0.25 -8.33
C ALA A 123 10.07 -0.57 -9.11
N PHE A 124 10.19 -0.09 -10.35
CA PHE A 124 11.39 -0.27 -11.18
C PHE A 124 12.64 0.35 -10.53
N THR A 125 12.54 1.62 -10.13
CA THR A 125 13.65 2.34 -9.48
C THR A 125 14.00 1.73 -8.12
N LEU A 126 13.03 1.20 -7.38
CA LEU A 126 13.29 0.45 -6.14
C LEU A 126 14.14 -0.81 -6.39
N VAL A 127 13.81 -1.58 -7.44
CA VAL A 127 14.61 -2.76 -7.82
C VAL A 127 16.05 -2.35 -8.13
N LEU A 128 16.24 -1.27 -8.89
CA LEU A 128 17.58 -0.74 -9.22
C LEU A 128 18.31 -0.26 -7.97
N ALA A 129 17.64 0.47 -7.08
CA ALA A 129 18.21 0.95 -5.82
C ALA A 129 18.66 -0.20 -4.91
N LEU A 130 17.87 -1.27 -4.80
CA LEU A 130 18.26 -2.49 -4.07
C LEU A 130 19.50 -3.15 -4.68
N GLY A 131 19.61 -3.17 -6.01
CA GLY A 131 20.80 -3.70 -6.69
C GLY A 131 22.05 -2.84 -6.46
N ALA A 132 21.91 -1.53 -6.57
CA ALA A 132 22.99 -0.58 -6.34
C ALA A 132 23.45 -0.60 -4.88
N ALA A 133 22.51 -0.64 -3.93
CA ALA A 133 22.80 -0.72 -2.50
C ALA A 133 23.48 -2.05 -2.11
N ALA A 134 23.09 -3.16 -2.74
CA ALA A 134 23.70 -4.48 -2.50
C ALA A 134 25.12 -4.60 -3.08
N THR A 135 25.45 -3.80 -4.10
CA THR A 135 26.76 -3.85 -4.78
C THR A 135 27.87 -3.36 -3.83
N PRO A 136 29.03 -4.04 -3.75
CA PRO A 136 30.14 -3.62 -2.90
C PRO A 136 30.62 -2.19 -3.21
N ILE A 137 31.10 -1.47 -2.19
CA ILE A 137 31.63 -0.10 -2.34
C ILE A 137 32.78 -0.06 -3.35
N ALA A 138 33.63 -1.09 -3.37
CA ALA A 138 34.74 -1.21 -4.33
C ALA A 138 34.30 -1.22 -5.80
N LYS A 139 33.03 -1.49 -6.10
CA LYS A 139 32.44 -1.47 -7.44
C LYS A 139 31.51 -0.26 -7.66
N GLY A 140 31.59 0.76 -6.80
CA GLY A 140 30.75 1.97 -6.87
C GLY A 140 29.33 1.80 -6.33
N GLY A 141 29.06 0.73 -5.57
CA GLY A 141 27.75 0.48 -4.96
C GLY A 141 27.63 0.97 -3.50
N GLY A 142 26.49 0.69 -2.87
CA GLY A 142 26.19 1.11 -1.50
C GLY A 142 26.86 0.27 -0.40
N GLY A 143 27.39 -0.91 -0.73
CA GLY A 143 28.12 -1.75 0.23
C GLY A 143 27.26 -2.50 1.25
N PHE A 144 25.94 -2.44 1.14
CA PHE A 144 25.04 -3.02 2.13
C PHE A 144 24.81 -4.53 1.94
N GLY A 145 25.20 -5.10 0.79
CA GLY A 145 25.05 -6.54 0.52
C GLY A 145 23.64 -7.05 0.79
N LEU A 146 23.52 -8.06 1.67
CA LEU A 146 22.24 -8.64 2.11
C LEU A 146 21.35 -7.65 2.88
N ALA A 147 21.94 -6.57 3.40
CA ALA A 147 21.25 -5.54 4.16
C ALA A 147 20.72 -4.38 3.28
N ALA A 148 20.84 -4.48 1.95
CA ALA A 148 20.37 -3.46 1.02
C ALA A 148 18.89 -3.07 1.23
N ALA A 149 18.01 -4.04 1.53
CA ALA A 149 16.61 -3.76 1.83
C ALA A 149 16.45 -2.94 3.12
N ALA A 150 17.26 -3.21 4.15
CA ALA A 150 17.22 -2.46 5.41
C ALA A 150 17.73 -1.02 5.26
N ALA A 151 18.60 -0.76 4.28
CA ALA A 151 19.05 0.59 3.95
C ALA A 151 18.05 1.35 3.06
N VAL A 152 17.51 0.71 2.03
CA VAL A 152 16.67 1.37 1.00
C VAL A 152 15.24 1.59 1.48
N MET A 153 14.61 0.59 2.14
CA MET A 153 13.17 0.66 2.45
C MET A 153 12.80 1.83 3.38
N PRO A 154 13.52 2.12 4.48
CA PRO A 154 13.16 3.23 5.35
C PRO A 154 13.19 4.59 4.62
N ILE A 155 14.14 4.77 3.71
CA ILE A 155 14.25 6.01 2.92
C ILE A 155 12.99 6.20 2.05
N VAL A 156 12.55 5.13 1.37
CA VAL A 156 11.38 5.18 0.49
C VAL A 156 10.10 5.40 1.30
N PHE A 157 9.91 4.68 2.40
CA PHE A 157 8.68 4.77 3.20
C PHE A 157 8.57 6.03 4.05
N ALA A 158 9.67 6.70 4.39
CA ALA A 158 9.62 8.03 4.98
C ALA A 158 9.54 9.16 3.94
N GLY A 159 10.16 8.98 2.76
CA GLY A 159 10.14 9.97 1.70
C GLY A 159 8.79 10.07 0.98
N ALA A 160 8.14 8.93 0.70
CA ALA A 160 6.90 8.89 -0.07
C ALA A 160 5.75 9.72 0.55
N PRO A 161 5.49 9.66 1.88
CA PRO A 161 4.52 10.53 2.52
C PRO A 161 4.84 12.03 2.35
N ILE A 162 6.11 12.41 2.47
CA ILE A 162 6.54 13.81 2.32
C ILE A 162 6.26 14.30 0.89
N VAL A 163 6.64 13.51 -0.13
CA VAL A 163 6.37 13.83 -1.54
C VAL A 163 4.86 13.92 -1.80
N ASN A 164 4.07 12.96 -1.28
CA ASN A 164 2.62 12.99 -1.44
C ASN A 164 2.01 14.27 -0.87
N THR A 165 2.46 14.71 0.32
CA THR A 165 1.96 15.95 0.90
C THR A 165 2.39 17.18 0.11
N VAL A 166 3.63 17.25 -0.37
CA VAL A 166 4.09 18.35 -1.22
C VAL A 166 3.28 18.43 -2.51
N VAL A 167 3.04 17.29 -3.17
CA VAL A 167 2.19 17.22 -4.38
C VAL A 167 0.76 17.65 -4.05
N ALA A 168 0.20 17.17 -2.94
CA ALA A 168 -1.14 17.57 -2.50
C ALA A 168 -1.23 19.09 -2.24
N MET A 169 -0.19 19.71 -1.69
CA MET A 169 -0.11 21.16 -1.49
C MET A 169 0.02 21.94 -2.80
N PHE A 170 0.63 21.37 -3.84
CA PHE A 170 0.64 21.99 -5.16
C PHE A 170 -0.72 21.89 -5.87
N VAL A 171 -1.42 20.77 -5.71
CA VAL A 171 -2.75 20.56 -6.32
C VAL A 171 -3.84 21.32 -5.56
N HIS A 172 -3.75 21.37 -4.23
CA HIS A 172 -4.65 22.08 -3.34
C HIS A 172 -3.83 23.01 -2.43
N PRO A 173 -3.57 24.26 -2.87
CA PRO A 173 -2.77 25.22 -2.12
C PRO A 173 -3.33 25.43 -0.70
N PRO A 174 -2.48 25.39 0.34
CA PRO A 174 -2.92 25.55 1.72
C PRO A 174 -3.54 26.95 1.93
N GLU A 175 -4.67 27.00 2.64
CA GLU A 175 -5.35 28.25 2.96
C GLU A 175 -4.40 29.16 3.77
N GLY A 176 -3.99 30.27 3.17
CA GLY A 176 -3.03 31.22 3.76
C GLY A 176 -1.56 31.03 3.35
N GLY A 177 -1.28 30.17 2.37
CA GLY A 177 0.02 30.05 1.71
C GLY A 177 1.04 29.18 2.45
N TRP A 178 2.18 28.94 1.80
CA TRP A 178 3.28 28.08 2.28
C TRP A 178 3.87 28.49 3.64
N ALA A 179 3.66 29.76 4.05
CA ALA A 179 4.09 30.29 5.34
C ALA A 179 3.19 29.88 6.52
N LYS A 180 1.97 29.35 6.27
CA LYS A 180 1.02 28.91 7.31
C LYS A 180 0.96 27.39 7.47
N LEU A 181 1.96 26.67 6.98
CA LEU A 181 2.03 25.23 7.21
C LEU A 181 1.99 24.93 8.72
N PRO A 182 1.16 23.96 9.17
CA PRO A 182 1.09 23.61 10.58
C PRO A 182 2.48 23.24 11.09
N PRO A 183 3.00 23.87 12.16
CA PRO A 183 4.33 23.55 12.68
C PRO A 183 4.50 22.06 13.01
N LEU A 184 3.43 21.39 13.47
CA LEU A 184 3.40 19.95 13.73
C LEU A 184 3.59 19.10 12.47
N PHE A 185 3.14 19.56 11.30
CA PHE A 185 3.37 18.85 10.04
C PHE A 185 4.87 18.85 9.68
N ILE A 186 5.52 20.01 9.82
CA ILE A 186 6.96 20.16 9.57
C ILE A 186 7.76 19.28 10.53
N VAL A 187 7.41 19.31 11.84
CA VAL A 187 8.00 18.42 12.84
C VAL A 187 7.79 16.95 12.48
N GLY A 188 6.60 16.58 12.00
CA GLY A 188 6.30 15.24 11.51
C GLY A 188 7.21 14.80 10.35
N CYS A 189 7.48 15.67 9.38
CA CYS A 189 8.42 15.38 8.30
C CYS A 189 9.85 15.16 8.83
N PHE A 190 10.33 15.99 9.76
CA PHE A 190 11.64 15.80 10.38
C PHE A 190 11.72 14.52 11.22
N LEU A 191 10.66 14.18 11.96
CA LEU A 191 10.56 12.94 12.72
C LEU A 191 10.51 11.71 11.81
N ALA A 192 9.82 11.79 10.67
CA ALA A 192 9.80 10.72 9.68
C ALA A 192 11.19 10.51 9.05
N ALA A 193 11.86 11.60 8.64
CA ALA A 193 13.21 11.54 8.10
C ALA A 193 14.22 11.03 9.15
N GLY A 194 14.13 11.53 10.39
CA GLY A 194 14.93 11.08 11.51
C GLY A 194 14.67 9.62 11.85
N GLY A 195 13.41 9.19 11.89
CA GLY A 195 13.00 7.81 12.13
C GLY A 195 13.54 6.86 11.06
N ALA A 196 13.42 7.22 9.77
CA ALA A 196 14.02 6.44 8.69
C ALA A 196 15.54 6.35 8.79
N PHE A 197 16.21 7.46 9.13
CA PHE A 197 17.64 7.46 9.37
C PHE A 197 18.04 6.54 10.53
N LEU A 198 17.31 6.60 11.66
CA LEU A 198 17.55 5.74 12.82
C LEU A 198 17.36 4.27 12.47
N VAL A 199 16.27 3.92 11.76
CA VAL A 199 16.01 2.55 11.32
C VAL A 199 17.10 2.07 10.35
N ALA A 200 17.47 2.88 9.35
CA ALA A 200 18.53 2.51 8.42
C ALA A 200 19.90 2.40 9.12
N LYS A 201 20.27 3.31 10.01
CA LYS A 201 21.58 3.28 10.68
C LYS A 201 21.69 2.17 11.72
N PHE A 202 20.61 1.91 12.45
CA PHE A 202 20.63 1.02 13.61
C PHE A 202 19.95 -0.32 13.38
N ALA A 203 19.43 -0.59 12.18
CA ALA A 203 19.01 -1.92 11.78
C ALA A 203 20.14 -2.92 12.09
N PRO A 204 19.86 -4.02 12.81
CA PRO A 204 20.87 -5.02 13.18
C PRO A 204 21.61 -5.58 11.97
N SER A 205 20.94 -5.68 10.81
CA SER A 205 21.53 -6.11 9.55
C SER A 205 22.51 -5.11 8.92
N ASN A 206 22.44 -3.82 9.27
CA ASN A 206 23.31 -2.77 8.73
C ASN A 206 24.56 -2.51 9.58
N ARG A 207 24.57 -3.01 10.82
CA ARG A 207 25.79 -3.08 11.65
C ARG A 207 26.46 -4.40 11.30
N GLY A 208 27.68 -4.37 10.75
CA GLY A 208 28.44 -5.55 10.30
C GLY A 208 28.84 -6.55 11.40
N GLY A 209 27.89 -7.02 12.22
CA GLY A 209 28.09 -7.97 13.28
C GLY A 209 27.22 -9.21 13.09
N SER A 210 27.89 -10.35 12.89
CA SER A 210 27.42 -11.73 13.06
C SER A 210 26.29 -12.26 12.15
N SER A 211 26.74 -12.92 11.07
CA SER A 211 26.38 -14.29 10.71
C SER A 211 24.90 -14.70 10.75
N HIS A 212 24.24 -14.59 9.60
CA HIS A 212 23.60 -15.79 9.07
C HIS A 212 24.60 -16.47 8.17
N ALA A 213 25.42 -17.33 8.75
CA ALA A 213 26.12 -18.34 7.98
C ALA A 213 25.08 -19.07 7.13
N PRO A 214 25.27 -19.22 5.81
CA PRO A 214 24.37 -20.04 5.02
C PRO A 214 24.32 -21.41 5.69
N ALA A 215 23.10 -21.90 5.98
CA ALA A 215 22.92 -23.25 6.44
C ALA A 215 23.69 -24.17 5.49
N LYS A 216 24.67 -24.90 6.02
CA LYS A 216 25.42 -25.90 5.24
C LYS A 216 24.40 -26.78 4.50
N PRO A 217 24.61 -27.10 3.21
CA PRO A 217 23.80 -28.12 2.55
C PRO A 217 23.81 -29.36 3.41
N GLN A 218 22.63 -29.73 3.93
CA GLN A 218 22.47 -30.96 4.68
C GLN A 218 22.76 -32.09 3.69
N ALA A 219 23.86 -32.80 3.92
CA ALA A 219 24.24 -33.94 3.12
C ALA A 219 23.05 -34.90 3.06
N GLU A 220 22.60 -35.18 1.85
CA GLU A 220 21.57 -36.15 1.55
C GLU A 220 22.03 -37.52 2.07
N ALA A 221 21.32 -38.04 3.08
CA ALA A 221 21.57 -39.39 3.55
C ALA A 221 21.25 -40.36 2.40
N PRO A 222 22.13 -41.31 2.07
CA PRO A 222 21.86 -42.24 0.98
C PRO A 222 20.60 -43.04 1.29
N ALA A 223 19.67 -43.05 0.33
CA ALA A 223 18.44 -43.82 0.40
C ALA A 223 18.77 -45.29 0.66
N ALA A 224 18.35 -45.80 1.81
CA ALA A 224 18.25 -47.22 2.05
C ALA A 224 17.09 -47.76 1.20
N ASN A 225 17.42 -48.49 0.15
CA ASN A 225 16.44 -49.17 -0.69
C ASN A 225 16.10 -50.52 -0.04
N PRO A 226 14.82 -50.92 0.07
CA PRO A 226 14.47 -52.32 0.34
C PRO A 226 14.75 -53.22 -0.87
#